data_AF-A0ABD1CAR5-F1
#
_entry.id   AF-A0ABD1CAR5-F1
#
_cell.length_a   1.000
_cell.length_b   1.000
_cell.length_c   1.000
_cell.angle_alpha   90.00
_cell.angle_beta   90.00
_cell.angle_gamma   90.00
#
_symmetry.space_group_name_H-M   'P 1'
#
loop_
_entity.id
_entity.type
_entity.pdbx_description
1 polymer ?
#
loop_
_entity_poly.entity_id
_entity_poly.type
_entity_poly.pdbx_seq_one_letter_code
_entity_poly.pdbx_strand_id
1 'polypeptide(L)'
;MRREFLFLSILVPGPDHPKISLDVFLQPLIYELQMLWEHGTEAYDVSCQQNFNMRAVLMWTISDFPAYGMLSGWTTHGRLSCPYCQDNTDAFQLRNGRKSCWFDCHRRFLPSDHPYRRSRTLFTKSKKVFDAPPPEIDGYTLLEQLRDFGANRTPDCGGNGHEHVYGAGEVHNRHKKSIFWDLPY
;
A
#
# COMPACT_ATOMS: atom_id res chain seq x y z
N MET A 1 -13.36 16.80 -2.40
CA MET A 1 -13.59 16.32 -3.77
C MET A 1 -15.02 16.67 -4.14
N ARG A 2 -15.26 17.33 -5.28
CA ARG A 2 -16.64 17.69 -5.66
C ARG A 2 -17.34 16.50 -6.31
N ARG A 3 -18.66 16.36 -6.12
CA ARG A 3 -19.41 15.17 -6.52
C ARG A 3 -19.42 14.97 -8.04
N GLU A 4 -19.40 16.06 -8.78
CA GLU A 4 -19.34 16.10 -10.24
C GLU A 4 -18.05 15.50 -10.83
N PHE A 5 -17.00 15.31 -10.02
CA PHE A 5 -15.75 14.69 -10.43
C PHE A 5 -15.57 13.27 -9.87
N LEU A 6 -16.60 12.72 -9.21
CA LEU A 6 -16.59 11.35 -8.72
C LEU A 6 -17.19 10.41 -9.76
N PHE A 7 -16.36 9.53 -10.30
CA PHE A 7 -16.80 8.43 -11.16
C PHE A 7 -16.65 7.12 -10.40
N LEU A 8 -17.76 6.40 -10.22
CA LEU A 8 -17.74 5.03 -9.71
C LEU A 8 -17.45 4.10 -10.88
N SER A 9 -16.23 3.57 -10.95
CA SER A 9 -15.82 2.64 -12.01
C SER A 9 -16.12 1.19 -11.68
N ILE A 10 -15.93 0.77 -10.42
CA ILE A 10 -16.05 -0.63 -9.99
C ILE A 10 -16.83 -0.70 -8.67
N LEU A 11 -17.85 -1.55 -8.63
CA LEU A 11 -18.54 -1.94 -7.40
C LEU A 11 -18.25 -3.41 -7.11
N VAL A 12 -17.56 -3.66 -6.00
CA VAL A 12 -17.20 -5.01 -5.56
C VAL A 12 -18.13 -5.45 -4.43
N PRO A 13 -18.98 -6.47 -4.62
CA PRO A 13 -19.85 -6.97 -3.56
C PRO A 13 -19.03 -7.67 -2.45
N GLY A 14 -19.42 -7.42 -1.19
CA GLY A 14 -18.64 -7.79 0.00
C GLY A 14 -18.43 -9.29 0.29
N PRO A 15 -19.42 -10.21 0.13
CA PRO A 15 -19.23 -11.60 0.53
C PRO A 15 -18.21 -12.35 -0.35
N ASP A 16 -18.10 -11.96 -1.63
CA ASP A 16 -17.18 -12.55 -2.61
C ASP A 16 -16.12 -11.54 -3.07
N HIS A 17 -15.63 -10.72 -2.14
CA HIS A 17 -14.62 -9.72 -2.51
C HIS A 17 -13.35 -10.40 -3.07
N PRO A 18 -12.75 -9.81 -4.12
CA PRO A 18 -11.73 -10.44 -4.93
C PRO A 18 -10.38 -10.56 -4.21
N LYS A 19 -10.19 -9.95 -3.02
CA LYS A 19 -8.94 -9.96 -2.26
C LYS A 19 -7.75 -9.60 -3.15
N ILE A 20 -6.94 -10.60 -3.43
CA ILE A 20 -5.73 -10.58 -4.23
C ILE A 20 -6.07 -10.32 -5.70
N SER A 21 -7.19 -10.84 -6.19
CA SER A 21 -7.68 -10.70 -7.58
C SER A 21 -8.24 -9.32 -7.91
N LEU A 22 -8.20 -8.33 -7.00
CA LEU A 22 -8.58 -6.95 -7.33
C LEU A 22 -7.81 -6.43 -8.55
N ASP A 23 -6.54 -6.83 -8.69
CA ASP A 23 -5.67 -6.41 -9.79
C ASP A 23 -6.20 -6.85 -11.16
N VAL A 24 -6.89 -7.99 -11.26
CA VAL A 24 -7.52 -8.46 -12.50
C VAL A 24 -8.57 -7.45 -12.98
N PHE A 25 -9.34 -6.88 -12.05
CA PHE A 25 -10.33 -5.85 -12.37
C PHE A 25 -9.70 -4.48 -12.70
N LEU A 26 -8.46 -4.25 -12.26
CA LEU A 26 -7.71 -3.03 -12.55
C LEU A 26 -6.94 -3.10 -13.87
N GLN A 27 -6.81 -4.26 -14.50
CA GLN A 27 -6.09 -4.41 -15.79
C GLN A 27 -6.58 -3.42 -16.88
N PRO A 28 -7.90 -3.21 -17.10
CA PRO A 28 -8.35 -2.23 -18.09
C PRO A 28 -7.92 -0.80 -17.74
N LEU A 29 -7.97 -0.43 -16.45
CA LEU A 29 -7.51 0.88 -15.98
C LEU A 29 -6.01 1.07 -16.22
N ILE A 30 -5.20 0.07 -15.90
CA ILE A 30 -3.75 0.12 -16.13
C ILE A 30 -3.42 0.25 -17.61
N TYR A 31 -4.12 -0.51 -18.46
CA TYR A 31 -3.98 -0.42 -19.92
C TYR A 31 -4.33 0.99 -20.44
N GLU A 32 -5.46 1.56 -20.02
CA GLU A 32 -5.86 2.92 -20.41
C GLU A 32 -4.86 3.98 -19.90
N LEU A 33 -4.33 3.83 -18.69
CA LEU A 33 -3.30 4.74 -18.15
C LEU A 33 -1.99 4.65 -18.93
N GLN A 34 -1.57 3.44 -19.35
CA GLN A 34 -0.41 3.26 -20.22
C GLN A 34 -0.63 3.93 -21.58
N MET A 35 -1.81 3.73 -22.19
CA MET A 35 -2.17 4.37 -23.46
C MET A 35 -2.18 5.90 -23.36
N LEU A 36 -2.77 6.44 -22.30
CA LEU A 36 -2.81 7.89 -22.03
C LEU A 36 -1.42 8.48 -21.77
N TRP A 37 -0.50 7.71 -21.18
CA TRP A 37 0.87 8.15 -20.95
C TRP A 37 1.70 8.14 -22.25
N GLU A 38 1.67 7.03 -22.99
CA GLU A 38 2.51 6.79 -24.17
C GLU A 38 2.04 7.64 -25.36
N HIS A 39 0.75 7.54 -25.69
CA HIS A 39 0.15 8.15 -26.87
C HIS A 39 -0.59 9.45 -26.53
N GLY A 40 -1.30 9.46 -25.40
CA GLY A 40 -2.30 10.48 -25.08
C GLY A 40 -3.62 10.24 -25.83
N THR A 41 -4.56 11.16 -25.67
CA THR A 41 -5.84 11.15 -26.39
C THR A 41 -6.22 12.57 -26.79
N GLU A 42 -6.89 12.73 -27.94
CA GLU A 42 -7.41 14.03 -28.34
C GLU A 42 -8.56 14.44 -27.41
N ALA A 43 -8.40 15.58 -26.74
CA ALA A 43 -9.40 16.17 -25.86
C ALA A 43 -9.67 17.62 -26.25
N TYR A 44 -10.91 18.06 -26.10
CA TYR A 44 -11.30 19.45 -26.37
C TYR A 44 -11.17 20.29 -25.11
N ASP A 45 -10.36 21.34 -25.17
CA ASP A 45 -10.26 22.36 -24.12
C ASP A 45 -11.35 23.43 -24.35
N VAL A 46 -12.37 23.45 -23.48
CA VAL A 46 -13.46 24.44 -23.53
C VAL A 46 -12.97 25.86 -23.27
N SER A 47 -11.91 26.04 -22.48
CA SER A 47 -11.34 27.35 -22.16
C SER A 47 -10.59 27.94 -23.36
N CYS A 48 -9.79 27.11 -24.05
CA CYS A 48 -9.00 27.53 -25.21
C CYS A 48 -9.70 27.32 -26.55
N GLN A 49 -10.89 26.70 -26.54
CA GLN A 49 -11.69 26.34 -27.72
C GLN A 49 -10.93 25.55 -28.79
N GLN A 50 -10.01 24.68 -28.38
CA GLN A 50 -9.16 23.91 -29.30
C GLN A 50 -8.97 22.47 -28.80
N ASN A 51 -8.66 21.57 -29.73
CA ASN A 51 -8.20 20.23 -29.40
C ASN A 51 -6.74 20.27 -28.92
N PHE A 52 -6.42 19.44 -27.95
CA PHE A 52 -5.05 19.18 -27.52
C PHE A 52 -4.86 17.69 -27.25
N ASN A 53 -3.60 17.24 -27.26
CA ASN A 53 -3.28 15.87 -26.87
C ASN A 53 -3.16 15.79 -25.34
N MET A 54 -4.16 15.22 -24.70
CA MET A 54 -4.20 15.03 -23.26
C MET A 54 -3.41 13.77 -22.88
N ARG A 55 -2.47 13.93 -21.94
CA ARG A 55 -1.80 12.82 -21.25
C ARG A 55 -2.19 12.79 -19.78
N ALA A 56 -2.18 11.62 -19.19
CA ALA A 56 -2.53 11.42 -17.78
C ALA A 56 -1.50 10.54 -17.08
N VAL A 57 -1.34 10.78 -15.77
CA VAL A 57 -0.45 10.05 -14.88
C VAL A 57 -1.18 9.78 -13.57
N LEU A 58 -1.03 8.58 -13.02
CA LEU A 58 -1.54 8.23 -11.70
C LEU A 58 -0.53 8.71 -10.65
N MET A 59 -0.91 9.69 -9.83
CA MET A 59 -0.01 10.22 -8.79
C MET A 59 -0.07 9.41 -7.49
N TRP A 60 -1.28 9.08 -7.00
CA TRP A 60 -1.48 8.30 -5.78
C TRP A 60 -2.86 7.66 -5.74
N THR A 61 -3.01 6.59 -4.96
CA THR A 61 -4.29 5.98 -4.64
C THR A 61 -4.70 6.37 -3.21
N ILE A 62 -6.00 6.58 -2.99
CA ILE A 62 -6.56 6.81 -1.66
C ILE A 62 -7.32 5.55 -1.28
N SER A 63 -6.90 4.91 -0.20
CA SER A 63 -7.49 3.69 0.31
C SER A 63 -7.51 3.70 1.83
N ASP A 64 -8.47 2.99 2.43
CA ASP A 64 -8.37 2.63 3.83
C ASP A 64 -7.29 1.55 4.03
N PHE A 65 -6.97 1.23 5.28
CA PHE A 65 -5.87 0.31 5.55
C PHE A 65 -6.11 -1.12 5.02
N PRO A 66 -7.32 -1.71 5.11
CA PRO A 66 -7.61 -2.97 4.45
C PRO A 66 -7.47 -2.92 2.92
N ALA A 67 -8.00 -1.90 2.24
CA ALA A 67 -7.90 -1.78 0.80
C ALA A 67 -6.47 -1.49 0.33
N TYR A 68 -5.67 -0.79 1.14
CA TYR A 68 -4.24 -0.65 0.89
C TYR A 68 -3.58 -2.03 0.75
N GLY A 69 -3.96 -3.01 1.57
CA GLY A 69 -3.38 -4.35 1.48
C GLY A 69 -3.70 -5.06 0.17
N MET A 70 -4.93 -4.87 -0.33
CA MET A 70 -5.33 -5.39 -1.65
C MET A 70 -4.57 -4.72 -2.79
N LEU A 71 -4.41 -3.39 -2.75
CA LEU A 71 -3.77 -2.63 -3.82
C LEU A 71 -2.25 -2.82 -3.84
N SER A 72 -1.62 -2.83 -2.67
CA SER A 72 -0.15 -2.88 -2.55
C SER A 72 0.43 -4.30 -2.61
N GLY A 73 -0.38 -5.32 -2.33
CA GLY A 73 0.12 -6.68 -2.12
C GLY A 73 0.81 -6.89 -0.77
N TRP A 74 0.52 -6.04 0.22
CA TRP A 74 0.99 -6.14 1.59
C TRP A 74 -0.13 -6.59 2.52
N THR A 75 0.09 -7.62 3.33
CA THR A 75 -0.89 -8.07 4.33
C THR A 75 -0.97 -7.06 5.46
N THR A 76 -2.17 -6.54 5.71
CA THR A 76 -2.44 -5.56 6.78
C THR A 76 -2.78 -6.22 8.12
N HIS A 77 -2.62 -7.54 8.19
CA HIS A 77 -2.83 -8.36 9.38
C HIS A 77 -1.52 -8.84 10.00
N GLY A 78 -1.55 -9.21 11.29
CA GLY A 78 -0.39 -9.74 12.00
C GLY A 78 0.67 -8.68 12.30
N ARG A 79 1.69 -9.03 13.09
CA ARG A 79 2.68 -8.10 13.67
C ARG A 79 3.34 -7.15 12.66
N LEU A 80 3.57 -7.65 11.45
CA LEU A 80 4.23 -6.95 10.33
C LEU A 80 3.27 -6.10 9.48
N SER A 81 2.11 -5.71 10.01
CA SER A 81 1.08 -5.00 9.23
C SER A 81 1.54 -3.66 8.65
N CYS A 82 2.52 -2.99 9.27
CA CYS A 82 2.98 -1.68 8.81
C CYS A 82 3.96 -1.83 7.63
N PRO A 83 3.61 -1.34 6.41
CA PRO A 83 4.49 -1.43 5.25
C PRO A 83 5.72 -0.53 5.35
N TYR A 84 5.66 0.53 6.15
CA TYR A 84 6.78 1.44 6.39
C TYR A 84 7.78 0.88 7.39
N CYS A 85 7.29 0.20 8.44
CA CYS A 85 8.17 -0.40 9.43
C CYS A 85 8.73 -1.75 8.99
N GLN A 86 8.01 -2.48 8.14
CA GLN A 86 8.32 -3.85 7.74
C GLN A 86 8.65 -4.73 8.97
N ASP A 87 9.82 -5.36 9.00
CA ASP A 87 10.37 -6.16 10.09
C ASP A 87 10.94 -5.31 11.25
N ASN A 88 11.31 -4.05 10.99
CA ASN A 88 11.74 -3.05 11.97
C ASN A 88 10.55 -2.46 12.76
N THR A 89 9.75 -3.32 13.37
CA THR A 89 8.54 -2.96 14.12
C THR A 89 8.63 -3.30 15.60
N ASP A 90 8.22 -2.34 16.44
CA ASP A 90 8.06 -2.53 17.90
C ASP A 90 6.75 -3.24 18.27
N ALA A 91 5.98 -3.67 17.26
CA ALA A 91 4.71 -4.35 17.48
C ALA A 91 4.89 -5.61 18.33
N PHE A 92 3.96 -5.81 19.25
CA PHE A 92 4.00 -6.90 20.23
C PHE A 92 2.64 -7.60 20.33
N GLN A 93 2.62 -8.82 20.86
CA GLN A 93 1.38 -9.52 21.14
C GLN A 93 0.91 -9.26 22.57
N LEU A 94 -0.37 -8.97 22.74
CA LEU A 94 -0.98 -8.86 24.07
C LEU A 94 -0.96 -10.23 24.75
N ARG A 95 -0.46 -10.29 25.99
CA ARG A 95 -0.27 -11.55 26.73
C ARG A 95 -1.54 -12.40 26.83
N ASN A 96 -2.67 -11.77 27.16
CA ASN A 96 -3.93 -12.48 27.41
C ASN A 96 -4.75 -12.66 26.13
N GLY A 97 -4.82 -11.63 25.29
CA GLY A 97 -5.63 -11.66 24.07
C GLY A 97 -4.95 -12.28 22.86
N ARG A 98 -3.61 -12.47 22.90
CA ARG A 98 -2.76 -12.93 21.79
C ARG A 98 -2.87 -12.13 20.49
N LYS A 99 -3.54 -10.98 20.53
CA LYS A 99 -3.68 -10.05 19.39
C LYS A 99 -2.42 -9.21 19.26
N SER A 100 -2.04 -8.94 18.00
CA SER A 100 -0.98 -7.97 17.70
C SER A 100 -1.43 -6.57 18.11
N CYS A 101 -0.50 -5.79 18.67
CA CYS A 101 -0.70 -4.44 19.14
C CYS A 101 0.43 -3.53 18.65
N TRP A 102 0.06 -2.33 18.20
CA TRP A 102 0.97 -1.28 17.74
C TRP A 102 0.92 -0.05 18.63
N PHE A 103 0.32 -0.17 19.81
CA PHE A 103 0.31 0.91 20.78
C PHE A 103 1.75 1.33 21.07
N ASP A 104 1.97 2.64 21.07
CA ASP A 104 3.28 3.24 21.39
C ASP A 104 4.45 2.90 20.45
N CYS A 105 4.17 2.34 19.26
CA CYS A 105 5.18 2.09 18.22
C CYS A 105 5.48 3.33 17.37
N HIS A 106 4.59 4.33 17.38
CA HIS A 106 4.66 5.51 16.51
C HIS A 106 5.55 6.64 17.07
N ARG A 107 5.91 6.62 18.37
CA ARG A 107 6.72 7.71 18.97
C ARG A 107 8.09 7.87 18.33
N ARG A 108 8.63 6.80 17.74
CA ARG A 108 9.90 6.83 16.99
C ARG A 108 9.84 7.66 15.71
N PHE A 109 8.67 8.10 15.26
CA PHE A 109 8.50 9.00 14.12
C PHE A 109 8.45 10.49 14.49
N LEU A 110 8.36 10.82 15.79
CA LEU A 110 8.41 12.22 16.25
C LEU A 110 9.84 12.78 16.12
N PRO A 111 10.07 14.10 16.08
CA PRO A 111 11.42 14.67 16.21
C PRO A 111 12.17 14.10 17.43
N SER A 112 13.49 13.94 17.33
CA SER A 112 14.31 13.27 18.36
C SER A 112 14.28 13.99 19.73
N ASP A 113 14.07 15.29 19.71
CA ASP A 113 13.94 16.17 20.87
C ASP A 113 12.49 16.33 21.37
N HIS A 114 11.51 15.73 20.67
CA HIS A 114 10.09 15.89 21.00
C HIS A 114 9.76 15.38 22.43
N PRO A 115 9.09 16.17 23.29
CA PRO A 115 8.84 15.82 24.70
C PRO A 115 8.18 14.46 24.93
N TYR A 116 7.26 14.05 24.04
CA TYR A 116 6.56 12.76 24.13
C TYR A 116 7.47 11.54 24.01
N ARG A 117 8.63 11.64 23.34
CA ARG A 117 9.64 10.57 23.32
C ARG A 117 10.18 10.25 24.72
N ARG A 118 10.22 11.26 25.61
CA ARG A 118 10.74 11.13 26.99
C ARG A 118 9.62 10.91 28.02
N SER A 119 8.36 11.01 27.62
CA SER A 119 7.21 10.81 28.52
C SER A 119 7.13 9.36 28.99
N ARG A 120 7.04 9.17 30.31
CA ARG A 120 6.96 7.86 30.98
C ARG A 120 5.55 7.51 31.48
N THR A 121 4.61 8.44 31.32
CA THR A 121 3.28 8.39 31.95
C THR A 121 2.13 8.48 30.94
N LEU A 122 2.31 9.17 29.81
CA LEU A 122 1.25 9.36 28.80
C LEU A 122 1.07 8.17 27.85
N PHE A 123 2.07 7.28 27.78
CA PHE A 123 2.11 6.14 26.87
C PHE A 123 2.42 4.85 27.65
N THR A 124 3.24 3.96 27.12
CA THR A 124 3.70 2.77 27.84
C THR A 124 4.44 3.21 29.11
N LYS A 125 3.95 2.74 30.25
CA LYS A 125 4.49 3.08 31.58
C LYS A 125 5.99 2.84 31.61
N SER A 126 6.72 3.85 32.07
CA SER A 126 8.18 3.82 32.24
C SER A 126 9.01 3.67 30.95
N LYS A 127 8.41 3.70 29.74
CA LYS A 127 9.12 3.59 28.46
C LYS A 127 9.47 4.97 27.88
N LYS A 128 10.76 5.17 27.61
CA LYS A 128 11.27 6.25 26.75
C LYS A 128 11.64 5.67 25.38
N VAL A 129 11.56 6.48 24.33
CA VAL A 129 11.88 6.08 22.96
C VAL A 129 13.01 6.95 22.43
N PHE A 130 14.12 6.34 22.06
CA PHE A 130 15.28 7.02 21.48
C PHE A 130 15.53 6.61 20.04
N ASP A 131 14.95 5.50 19.61
CA ASP A 131 15.12 4.94 18.27
C ASP A 131 14.63 5.92 17.18
N ALA A 132 15.35 5.95 16.08
CA ALA A 132 14.97 6.66 14.87
C ALA A 132 13.80 5.92 14.17
N PRO A 133 13.02 6.60 13.31
CA PRO A 133 12.09 5.88 12.45
C PRO A 133 12.86 4.88 11.57
N PRO A 134 12.22 3.78 11.11
CA PRO A 134 12.80 2.91 10.10
C PRO A 134 13.24 3.73 8.87
N PRO A 135 14.36 3.36 8.23
CA PRO A 135 14.81 4.06 7.03
C PRO A 135 13.74 3.96 5.94
N GLU A 136 13.57 5.04 5.18
CA GLU A 136 12.75 5.01 3.98
C GLU A 136 13.41 4.07 2.95
N ILE A 137 12.59 3.22 2.35
CA ILE A 137 13.04 2.25 1.35
C ILE A 137 12.64 2.79 -0.01
N ASP A 138 13.61 2.90 -0.91
CA ASP A 138 13.36 3.38 -2.27
C ASP A 138 12.66 2.33 -3.15
N GLY A 139 12.17 2.77 -4.31
CA GLY A 139 11.47 1.90 -5.25
C GLY A 139 12.32 0.75 -5.78
N TYR A 140 13.62 0.97 -5.97
CA TYR A 140 14.54 -0.05 -6.50
C TYR A 140 14.74 -1.19 -5.48
N THR A 141 15.00 -0.84 -4.23
CA THR A 141 15.14 -1.80 -3.13
C THR A 141 13.85 -2.56 -2.91
N LEU A 142 12.68 -1.89 -3.01
CA LEU A 142 11.38 -2.57 -2.95
C LEU A 142 11.20 -3.58 -4.09
N LEU A 143 11.65 -3.26 -5.32
CA LEU A 143 11.59 -4.17 -6.46
C LEU A 143 12.53 -5.38 -6.29
N GLU A 144 13.71 -5.17 -5.72
CA GLU A 144 14.63 -6.27 -5.36
C GLU A 144 14.01 -7.17 -4.29
N GLN A 145 13.43 -6.61 -3.23
CA GLN A 145 12.70 -7.37 -2.21
C GLN A 145 11.56 -8.22 -2.82
N LEU A 146 10.77 -7.64 -3.73
CA LEU A 146 9.70 -8.39 -4.42
C LEU A 146 10.26 -9.59 -5.19
N ARG A 147 11.43 -9.43 -5.81
CA ARG A 147 12.12 -10.51 -6.53
C ARG A 147 12.63 -11.58 -5.58
N ASP A 148 13.30 -11.18 -4.51
CA ASP A 148 13.91 -12.10 -3.56
C ASP A 148 12.86 -12.93 -2.80
N PHE A 149 11.71 -12.33 -2.50
CA PHE A 149 10.59 -13.04 -1.86
C PHE A 149 9.81 -13.94 -2.83
N GLY A 150 10.04 -13.82 -4.14
CA GLY A 150 9.24 -14.51 -5.15
C GLY A 150 7.84 -13.92 -5.33
N ALA A 151 7.62 -12.67 -4.89
CA ALA A 151 6.34 -11.97 -4.96
C ALA A 151 6.17 -11.17 -6.26
N ASN A 152 6.88 -11.52 -7.34
CA ASN A 152 6.94 -10.71 -8.57
C ASN A 152 5.73 -10.81 -9.50
N ARG A 153 4.69 -11.56 -9.12
CA ARG A 153 3.55 -11.84 -9.99
C ARG A 153 2.28 -11.21 -9.45
N THR A 154 1.51 -10.68 -10.40
CA THR A 154 0.10 -10.35 -10.23
C THR A 154 -0.70 -11.64 -10.51
N PRO A 155 -1.81 -11.90 -9.81
CA PRO A 155 -2.64 -13.08 -10.09
C PRO A 155 -3.18 -13.07 -11.52
N ASP A 156 -3.01 -14.19 -12.23
CA ASP A 156 -3.47 -14.34 -13.62
C ASP A 156 -4.98 -14.66 -13.72
N CYS A 157 -5.56 -15.25 -12.68
CA CYS A 157 -6.97 -15.63 -12.64
C CYS A 157 -7.65 -15.23 -11.32
N GLY A 158 -8.96 -15.00 -11.38
CA GLY A 158 -9.78 -14.70 -10.20
C GLY A 158 -9.90 -15.91 -9.27
N GLY A 159 -9.83 -15.70 -7.95
CA GLY A 159 -10.09 -16.74 -6.97
C GLY A 159 -9.53 -16.46 -5.58
N ASN A 160 -9.79 -17.39 -4.64
CA ASN A 160 -9.26 -17.34 -3.27
C ASN A 160 -7.85 -17.98 -3.15
N GLY A 161 -7.21 -18.33 -4.27
CA GLY A 161 -5.89 -18.95 -4.26
C GLY A 161 -4.84 -17.98 -3.70
N HIS A 162 -4.14 -18.42 -2.65
CA HIS A 162 -2.97 -17.72 -2.15
C HIS A 162 -1.73 -18.43 -2.71
N GLU A 163 -1.02 -17.79 -3.64
CA GLU A 163 0.34 -18.26 -3.95
C GLU A 163 1.22 -18.05 -2.71
N HIS A 164 1.92 -19.11 -2.32
CA HIS A 164 2.79 -19.06 -1.14
C HIS A 164 4.06 -18.29 -1.49
N VAL A 165 4.16 -17.07 -0.98
CA VAL A 165 5.39 -16.27 -1.01
C VAL A 165 6.27 -16.69 0.16
N TYR A 166 7.53 -17.04 -0.12
CA TYR A 166 8.47 -17.52 0.89
C TYR A 166 8.66 -16.49 2.00
N GLY A 167 8.41 -16.85 3.26
CA GLY A 167 8.61 -15.96 4.40
C GLY A 167 7.45 -15.00 4.70
N ALA A 168 6.37 -15.05 3.92
CA ALA A 168 5.17 -14.25 4.17
C ALA A 168 4.51 -14.61 5.52
N GLY A 169 4.23 -13.60 6.34
CA GLY A 169 3.68 -13.74 7.69
C GLY A 169 4.73 -13.96 8.79
N GLU A 170 5.97 -14.29 8.43
CA GLU A 170 7.06 -14.55 9.37
C GLU A 170 8.14 -13.47 9.32
N VAL A 171 8.72 -13.23 8.13
CA VAL A 171 9.79 -12.25 7.90
C VAL A 171 9.30 -10.99 7.18
N HIS A 172 8.24 -11.09 6.37
CA HIS A 172 7.61 -9.95 5.72
C HIS A 172 6.10 -10.19 5.54
N ASN A 173 5.35 -9.17 5.12
CA ASN A 173 3.92 -9.30 4.84
C ASN A 173 3.56 -9.15 3.35
N ARG A 174 4.54 -9.12 2.44
CA ARG A 174 4.29 -9.20 1.00
C ARG A 174 3.68 -10.54 0.58
N HIS A 175 2.72 -10.49 -0.34
CA HIS A 175 2.11 -11.67 -0.96
C HIS A 175 1.89 -11.54 -2.48
N LYS A 176 2.07 -10.34 -3.06
CA LYS A 176 2.07 -10.12 -4.52
C LYS A 176 2.80 -8.83 -4.89
N LYS A 177 3.09 -8.67 -6.18
CA LYS A 177 3.48 -7.40 -6.80
C LYS A 177 2.18 -6.72 -7.24
N SER A 178 2.03 -5.45 -6.86
CA SER A 178 0.89 -4.64 -7.30
C SER A 178 0.93 -4.42 -8.81
N ILE A 179 -0.22 -4.50 -9.48
CA ILE A 179 -0.34 -4.16 -10.90
C ILE A 179 0.05 -2.71 -11.23
N PHE A 180 0.04 -1.80 -10.25
CA PHE A 180 0.49 -0.42 -10.48
C PHE A 180 1.98 -0.31 -10.81
N TRP A 181 2.79 -1.33 -10.50
CA TRP A 181 4.20 -1.39 -10.91
C TRP A 181 4.40 -1.64 -12.41
N ASP A 182 3.33 -1.90 -13.17
CA ASP A 182 3.37 -2.02 -14.63
C ASP A 182 3.24 -0.65 -15.33
N LEU A 183 2.95 0.41 -14.57
CA LEU A 183 2.99 1.78 -15.07
C LEU A 183 4.45 2.20 -15.32
N PRO A 184 4.75 2.89 -16.43
CA PRO A 184 6.13 3.17 -16.86
C PRO A 184 6.78 4.39 -16.19
N TYR A 185 6.16 4.98 -15.17
CA TYR A 185 6.55 6.23 -14.52
C TYR A 185 6.60 6.10 -13.00
#